data_AF-A0AAE3DZ13-F1
#
_entry.id   AF-A0AAE3DZ13-F1
#
_cell.length_a   1.000
_cell.length_b   1.000
_cell.length_c   1.000
_cell.angle_alpha   90.00
_cell.angle_beta   90.00
_cell.angle_gamma   90.00
#
_symmetry.space_group_name_H-M   'P 1'
#
loop_
_entity.id
_entity.type
_entity.pdbx_description
1 polymer ?
#
loop_
_entity_poly.entity_id
_entity_poly.type
_entity_poly.pdbx_seq_one_letter_code
_entity_poly.pdbx_strand_id
1 'polypeptide(L)'
;MARKAREISKSGNYYITLKGNELFVTDEDKKMFVEILEKNFATGIVHGYYLTKSEIRLVVKEGEKGISMTMKPVTTSYARYFNRTHEREGKLFADRFKSEPLETDEEIEECIKNLENDTPKKQAKPKRTAPKKKDVTKVKKTEIKIEKTEETKPIEEKKEEKKNKLPSWLL
;
A
#
# COMPACT_ATOMS: atom_id res chain seq x y z
N MET A 1 21.69 12.07 7.16
CA MET A 1 20.51 12.06 8.05
C MET A 1 19.73 10.78 7.86
N ALA A 2 19.18 10.22 8.95
CA ALA A 2 18.23 9.12 8.87
C ALA A 2 16.97 9.56 8.09
N ARG A 3 16.48 8.70 7.20
CA ARG A 3 15.28 9.01 6.39
C ARG A 3 14.03 8.90 7.25
N LYS A 4 13.04 9.77 6.97
CA LYS A 4 11.70 9.63 7.52
C LYS A 4 11.03 8.37 6.94
N ALA A 5 10.38 7.58 7.78
CA ALA A 5 9.57 6.45 7.35
C ALA A 5 8.41 6.92 6.46
N ARG A 6 7.97 6.07 5.52
CA ARG A 6 6.80 6.35 4.68
C ARG A 6 5.54 6.35 5.55
N GLU A 7 4.61 7.24 5.23
CA GLU A 7 3.28 7.23 5.82
C GLU A 7 2.49 6.09 5.17
N ILE A 8 1.94 5.20 5.99
CA ILE A 8 1.12 4.07 5.55
C ILE A 8 -0.30 4.59 5.37
N SER A 9 -0.90 4.31 4.21
CA SER A 9 -2.30 4.64 3.95
C SER A 9 -3.22 3.66 4.66
N LYS A 10 -4.37 4.13 5.16
CA LYS A 10 -5.40 3.23 5.72
C LYS A 10 -6.24 2.60 4.62
N SER A 11 -6.49 3.33 3.54
CA SER A 11 -7.22 2.85 2.36
C SER A 11 -6.36 1.95 1.45
N GLY A 12 -5.03 2.02 1.62
CA GLY A 12 -4.05 1.36 0.75
C GLY A 12 -3.81 2.08 -0.57
N ASN A 13 -4.39 3.26 -0.78
CA ASN A 13 -4.18 4.07 -1.98
C ASN A 13 -3.03 5.07 -1.80
N TYR A 14 -2.26 5.25 -2.88
CA TYR A 14 -1.09 6.11 -2.88
C TYR A 14 -0.95 6.88 -4.18
N TYR A 15 -0.56 8.14 -4.06
CA TYR A 15 0.12 8.89 -5.11
C TYR A 15 1.62 8.64 -5.00
N ILE A 16 2.24 8.18 -6.08
CA ILE A 16 3.65 7.78 -6.12
C ILE A 16 4.39 8.60 -7.13
N THR A 17 5.60 9.03 -6.73
CA THR A 17 6.49 9.79 -7.60
C THR A 17 7.88 9.16 -7.62
N LEU A 18 8.41 8.97 -8.82
CA LEU A 18 9.76 8.47 -9.12
C LEU A 18 10.45 9.49 -10.01
N LYS A 19 11.63 9.99 -9.60
CA LYS A 19 12.41 10.97 -10.37
C LYS A 19 13.69 10.35 -10.92
N GLY A 20 14.12 10.82 -12.08
CA GLY A 20 15.38 10.50 -12.73
C GLY A 20 15.74 11.59 -13.76
N ASN A 21 16.89 11.46 -14.41
CA ASN A 21 17.30 12.45 -15.41
C ASN A 21 16.82 12.10 -16.83
N GLU A 22 16.70 10.80 -17.12
CA GLU A 22 16.30 10.28 -18.43
C GLU A 22 15.75 8.86 -18.25
N LEU A 23 14.48 8.79 -17.89
CA LEU A 23 13.76 7.55 -17.57
C LEU A 23 13.21 6.85 -18.81
N PHE A 24 13.05 7.55 -19.93
CA PHE A 24 12.55 7.00 -21.19
C PHE A 24 13.22 7.72 -22.36
N VAL A 25 13.80 6.93 -23.28
CA VAL A 25 14.38 7.42 -24.54
C VAL A 25 13.43 7.09 -25.69
N THR A 26 12.85 5.90 -25.67
CA THR A 26 11.91 5.39 -26.68
C THR A 26 10.51 5.16 -26.09
N ASP A 27 9.52 4.92 -26.96
CA ASP A 27 8.19 4.51 -26.49
C ASP A 27 8.18 3.05 -26.01
N GLU A 28 9.12 2.22 -26.48
CA GLU A 28 9.36 0.86 -25.99
C GLU A 28 9.77 0.86 -24.52
N ASP A 29 10.54 1.85 -24.07
CA ASP A 29 10.88 2.02 -22.66
C ASP A 29 9.63 2.24 -21.81
N LYS A 30 8.68 3.06 -22.28
CA LYS A 30 7.41 3.30 -21.59
C LYS A 30 6.56 2.05 -21.55
N LYS A 31 6.44 1.33 -22.68
CA LYS A 31 5.71 0.05 -22.75
C LYS A 31 6.28 -0.96 -21.76
N MET A 32 7.60 -1.12 -21.75
CA MET A 32 8.29 -2.03 -20.82
C MET A 32 8.07 -1.63 -19.36
N PHE A 33 8.09 -0.33 -19.04
CA PHE A 33 7.77 0.12 -17.69
C PHE A 33 6.35 -0.27 -17.27
N VAL A 34 5.36 -0.08 -18.15
CA VAL A 34 3.95 -0.45 -17.89
C VAL A 34 3.80 -1.96 -17.74
N GLU A 35 4.42 -2.77 -18.60
CA GLU A 35 4.40 -4.23 -18.48
C GLU A 35 4.98 -4.70 -17.13
N ILE A 36 6.11 -4.12 -16.72
CA ILE A 36 6.72 -4.41 -15.41
C ILE A 36 5.79 -3.96 -14.29
N LEU A 37 5.15 -2.79 -14.41
CA LEU A 37 4.23 -2.26 -13.41
C LEU A 37 3.04 -3.21 -13.22
N GLU A 38 2.31 -3.51 -14.29
CA GLU A 38 1.13 -4.38 -14.26
C GLU A 38 1.44 -5.77 -13.71
N LYS A 39 2.56 -6.37 -14.14
CA LYS A 39 3.01 -7.67 -13.62
C LYS A 39 3.20 -7.68 -12.10
N ASN A 40 3.70 -6.58 -11.53
CA ASN A 40 3.92 -6.49 -10.08
C ASN A 40 2.66 -6.06 -9.32
N PHE A 41 1.71 -5.40 -9.98
CA PHE A 41 0.42 -4.97 -9.42
C PHE A 41 -0.71 -6.00 -9.65
N ALA A 42 -0.39 -7.27 -9.91
CA ALA A 42 -1.39 -8.32 -10.17
C ALA A 42 -2.47 -8.46 -9.09
N THR A 43 -2.15 -8.16 -7.82
CA THR A 43 -3.11 -8.17 -6.69
C THR A 43 -3.47 -6.77 -6.19
N GLY A 44 -2.99 -5.72 -6.87
CA GLY A 44 -3.26 -4.32 -6.58
C GLY A 44 -4.04 -3.66 -7.72
N ILE A 45 -4.15 -2.34 -7.69
CA ILE A 45 -4.83 -1.58 -8.75
C ILE A 45 -3.94 -0.44 -9.19
N VAL A 46 -3.80 -0.24 -10.50
CA VAL A 46 -3.22 0.97 -11.08
C VAL A 46 -4.36 1.81 -11.60
N HIS A 47 -4.66 2.91 -10.90
CA HIS A 47 -5.75 3.81 -11.29
C HIS A 47 -5.35 4.73 -12.45
N GLY A 48 -4.08 5.11 -12.51
CA GLY A 48 -3.53 5.92 -13.59
C GLY A 48 -2.03 6.16 -13.46
N TYR A 49 -1.38 6.51 -14.58
CA TYR A 49 0.04 6.84 -14.63
C TYR A 49 0.33 7.96 -15.63
N TYR A 50 1.37 8.75 -15.35
CA TYR A 50 1.93 9.75 -16.25
C TYR A 50 3.45 9.58 -16.31
N LEU A 51 3.96 9.37 -17.53
CA LEU A 51 5.35 8.98 -17.79
C LEU A 51 6.05 10.06 -18.60
N THR A 52 7.08 10.67 -18.01
CA THR A 52 7.93 11.68 -18.66
C THR A 52 9.39 11.28 -18.58
N LYS A 53 10.24 11.93 -19.37
CA LYS A 53 11.68 11.68 -19.38
C LYS A 53 12.35 11.88 -18.01
N SER A 54 11.80 12.71 -17.12
CA SER A 54 12.42 13.00 -15.81
C SER A 54 11.62 12.45 -14.63
N GLU A 55 10.36 12.09 -14.84
CA GLU A 55 9.48 11.71 -13.75
C GLU A 55 8.38 10.72 -14.15
N ILE A 56 8.10 9.82 -13.24
CA ILE A 56 6.97 8.89 -13.29
C ILE A 56 6.05 9.21 -12.12
N ARG A 57 4.78 9.42 -12.43
CA ARG A 57 3.70 9.66 -11.46
C ARG A 57 2.65 8.57 -11.58
N LEU A 58 2.26 7.98 -10.45
CA LEU A 58 1.28 6.87 -10.40
C LEU A 58 0.22 7.16 -9.34
N VAL A 59 -1.02 6.77 -9.61
CA VAL A 59 -2.08 6.64 -8.60
C VAL A 59 -2.43 5.16 -8.53
N VAL A 60 -2.22 4.55 -7.36
CA VAL A 60 -2.31 3.09 -7.21
C VAL A 60 -2.97 2.70 -5.90
N LYS A 61 -3.57 1.51 -5.88
CA LYS A 61 -3.95 0.78 -4.67
C LYS A 61 -2.97 -0.38 -4.46
N GLU A 62 -2.41 -0.48 -3.26
CA GLU A 62 -1.52 -1.59 -2.92
C GLU A 62 -2.29 -2.92 -2.87
N GLY A 63 -1.60 -3.99 -3.24
CA GLY A 63 -2.08 -5.36 -3.04
C GLY A 63 -1.61 -5.94 -1.72
N GLU A 64 -1.72 -7.26 -1.58
CA GLU A 64 -1.46 -8.00 -0.34
C GLU A 64 -0.06 -7.80 0.27
N LYS A 65 0.95 -7.55 -0.57
CA LYS A 65 2.35 -7.39 -0.13
C LYS A 65 2.68 -5.96 0.35
N GLY A 66 1.76 -5.02 0.14
CA GLY A 66 1.95 -3.61 0.43
C GLY A 66 2.89 -2.90 -0.56
N ILE A 67 2.81 -1.57 -0.58
CA ILE A 67 3.33 -0.75 -1.67
C ILE A 67 4.86 -0.79 -1.80
N SER A 68 5.56 -0.88 -0.67
CA SER A 68 7.02 -0.93 -0.67
C SER A 68 7.56 -2.24 -1.24
N MET A 69 6.87 -3.36 -1.00
CA MET A 69 7.26 -4.65 -1.55
C MET A 69 6.89 -4.75 -3.03
N THR A 70 5.82 -4.09 -3.47
CA THR A 70 5.44 -4.02 -4.89
C THR A 70 6.36 -3.12 -5.71
N MET A 71 6.70 -1.92 -5.21
CA MET A 71 7.51 -0.95 -5.98
C MET A 71 9.00 -1.31 -6.06
N LYS A 72 9.53 -2.11 -5.13
CA LYS A 72 10.93 -2.55 -5.14
C LYS A 72 11.27 -3.35 -6.42
N PRO A 73 10.56 -4.42 -6.80
CA PRO A 73 10.81 -5.14 -8.04
C PRO A 73 10.47 -4.30 -9.28
N VAL A 74 9.47 -3.41 -9.25
CA VAL A 74 9.17 -2.51 -10.38
C VAL A 74 10.38 -1.64 -10.73
N THR A 75 10.88 -0.90 -9.75
CA THR A 75 12.04 -0.01 -9.93
C THR A 75 13.31 -0.78 -10.27
N THR A 76 13.56 -1.90 -9.60
CA THR A 76 14.78 -2.70 -9.84
C THR A 76 14.79 -3.34 -11.23
N SER A 77 13.66 -3.91 -11.65
CA SER A 77 13.56 -4.59 -12.94
C SER A 77 13.64 -3.60 -14.09
N TYR A 78 12.98 -2.45 -13.96
CA TYR A 78 13.03 -1.42 -14.98
C TYR A 78 14.43 -0.80 -15.10
N ALA A 79 15.09 -0.48 -13.98
CA ALA A 79 16.45 0.04 -14.01
C ALA A 79 17.43 -0.93 -14.69
N ARG A 80 17.28 -2.23 -14.43
CA ARG A 80 18.09 -3.26 -15.10
C ARG A 80 17.81 -3.34 -16.60
N TYR A 81 16.54 -3.35 -16.99
CA TYR A 81 16.14 -3.35 -18.41
C TYR A 81 16.73 -2.13 -19.13
N PHE A 82 16.52 -0.94 -18.57
CA PHE A 82 16.90 0.31 -19.19
C PHE A 82 18.42 0.43 -19.33
N ASN A 83 19.16 0.13 -18.26
CA ASN A 83 20.62 0.14 -18.27
C ASN A 83 21.20 -0.83 -19.31
N ARG A 84 20.61 -2.04 -19.43
CA ARG A 84 21.06 -3.02 -20.43
C ARG A 84 20.75 -2.57 -21.86
N THR A 85 19.57 -1.99 -22.09
CA THR A 85 19.10 -1.60 -23.42
C THR A 85 19.84 -0.39 -23.97
N HIS A 86 20.20 0.55 -23.09
CA HIS A 86 20.88 1.80 -23.45
C HIS A 86 22.37 1.79 -23.10
N GLU A 87 22.96 0.63 -22.79
CA GLU A 87 24.37 0.45 -22.41
C GLU A 87 24.85 1.42 -21.32
N ARG A 88 23.97 1.70 -20.35
CA ARG A 88 24.24 2.64 -19.24
C ARG A 88 24.69 1.91 -17.99
N GLU A 89 25.57 2.57 -17.25
CA GLU A 89 25.97 2.16 -15.91
C GLU A 89 25.42 3.11 -14.84
N GLY A 90 25.31 2.60 -13.61
CA GLY A 90 24.91 3.38 -12.45
C GLY A 90 23.40 3.49 -12.23
N LYS A 91 22.99 4.53 -11.51
CA LYS A 91 21.62 4.70 -11.02
C LYS A 91 20.74 5.35 -12.08
N LEU A 92 19.64 4.69 -12.43
CA LEU A 92 18.59 5.28 -13.25
C LEU A 92 17.72 6.27 -12.47
N PHE A 93 17.23 5.83 -11.30
CA PHE A 93 16.41 6.66 -10.42
C PHE A 93 17.28 7.48 -9.47
N ALA A 94 16.89 8.75 -9.28
CA ALA A 94 17.59 9.67 -8.39
C ALA A 94 17.52 9.21 -6.92
N ASP A 95 16.37 8.67 -6.51
CA ASP A 95 16.17 8.06 -5.19
C ASP A 95 15.05 7.00 -5.26
N ARG A 96 14.74 6.38 -4.13
CA ARG A 96 13.55 5.56 -3.95
C ARG A 96 12.29 6.39 -4.24
N PHE A 97 11.23 5.70 -4.65
CA PHE A 97 9.93 6.33 -4.83
C PHE A 97 9.47 7.07 -3.56
N LYS A 98 8.84 8.23 -3.77
CA LYS A 98 8.03 8.94 -2.78
C LYS A 98 6.60 8.42 -2.86
N SER A 99 5.94 8.34 -1.71
CA SER A 99 4.55 7.92 -1.62
C SER A 99 3.78 8.86 -0.72
N GLU A 100 2.58 9.19 -1.15
CA GLU A 100 1.64 10.03 -0.42
C GLU A 100 0.34 9.25 -0.28
N PRO A 101 -0.14 8.97 0.95
CA PRO A 101 -1.43 8.34 1.16
C PRO A 101 -2.56 9.15 0.55
N LEU A 102 -3.53 8.44 -0.05
CA LEU A 102 -4.82 8.96 -0.48
C LEU A 102 -5.87 8.20 0.32
N GLU A 103 -6.72 8.90 1.06
CA GLU A 103 -7.67 8.31 2.00
C GLU A 103 -9.13 8.43 1.53
N THR A 104 -9.43 9.32 0.59
CA THR A 104 -10.79 9.49 0.05
C THR A 104 -10.85 9.34 -1.47
N ASP A 105 -12.02 9.01 -1.99
CA ASP A 105 -12.24 8.85 -3.43
C ASP A 105 -12.04 10.19 -4.16
N GLU A 106 -12.40 11.32 -3.53
CA GLU A 106 -12.16 12.65 -4.10
C GLU A 106 -10.66 12.94 -4.27
N GLU A 107 -9.82 12.53 -3.30
CA GLU A 107 -8.36 12.69 -3.40
C GLU A 107 -7.78 11.84 -4.55
N ILE A 108 -8.32 10.63 -4.75
CA ILE A 108 -7.93 9.74 -5.86
C ILE A 108 -8.32 10.37 -7.20
N GLU A 109 -9.58 10.80 -7.34
CA GLU A 109 -10.06 11.45 -8.55
C GLU A 109 -9.29 12.73 -8.89
N GLU A 110 -9.03 13.58 -7.89
CA GLU A 110 -8.27 14.82 -8.09
C GLU A 110 -6.84 14.52 -8.57
N CYS A 111 -6.19 13.49 -8.00
CA CYS A 111 -4.85 13.09 -8.43
C CYS A 111 -4.84 12.53 -9.85
N ILE A 112 -5.85 11.73 -10.25
CA ILE A 112 -5.97 11.20 -11.62
C ILE A 112 -6.21 12.34 -12.61
N LYS A 113 -7.11 13.27 -12.30
CA LYS A 113 -7.41 14.43 -13.18
C LYS A 113 -6.19 15.34 -13.36
N ASN A 114 -5.36 15.49 -12.33
CA ASN A 114 -4.19 16.34 -12.36
C ASN A 114 -2.88 15.57 -12.60
N LEU A 115 -2.92 14.33 -13.07
CA LEU A 115 -1.72 13.49 -13.17
C LEU A 115 -0.65 14.05 -14.12
N GLU A 116 -1.06 14.88 -15.08
CA GLU A 116 -0.19 15.61 -16.01
C GLU A 116 0.35 16.92 -15.42
N ASN A 117 -0.45 17.63 -14.62
CA ASN A 117 -0.06 18.90 -14.00
C ASN A 117 0.68 18.60 -12.69
N ASP A 118 1.87 19.16 -12.47
CA ASP A 118 2.80 18.78 -11.37
C ASP A 118 2.32 19.17 -9.94
N THR A 119 1.03 19.00 -9.65
CA THR A 119 0.40 19.42 -8.41
C THR A 119 -0.44 18.30 -7.80
N PRO A 120 0.12 17.49 -6.90
CA PRO A 120 -0.66 17.01 -5.77
C PRO A 120 -0.99 18.25 -4.93
N LYS A 121 -2.18 18.84 -5.15
CA LYS A 121 -2.74 19.82 -4.22
C LYS A 121 -3.07 19.09 -2.93
N LYS A 122 -2.07 18.89 -2.06
CA LYS A 122 -2.38 18.65 -0.67
C LYS A 122 -2.98 19.94 -0.12
N GLN A 123 -4.31 19.94 -0.01
CA GLN A 123 -4.97 20.69 1.05
C GLN A 123 -4.19 20.41 2.32
N ALA A 124 -3.72 21.47 2.97
CA ALA A 124 -2.93 21.36 4.18
C ALA A 124 -3.64 20.38 5.12
N LYS A 125 -2.93 19.31 5.55
CA LYS A 125 -3.40 18.44 6.63
C LYS A 125 -4.02 19.37 7.69
N PRO A 126 -5.27 19.16 8.15
CA PRO A 126 -5.79 19.97 9.24
C PRO A 126 -4.74 19.94 10.35
N LYS A 127 -4.23 21.12 10.72
CA LYS A 127 -3.31 21.26 11.86
C LYS A 127 -3.94 20.42 12.97
N ARG A 128 -3.22 19.43 13.48
CA ARG A 128 -3.58 18.79 14.73
C ARG A 128 -3.65 19.91 15.77
N THR A 129 -4.82 20.47 16.00
CA THR A 129 -5.08 21.17 17.25
C THR A 129 -5.01 20.09 18.30
N ALA A 130 -4.10 20.26 19.27
CA ALA A 130 -4.14 19.47 20.47
C ALA A 130 -5.59 19.47 20.98
N PRO A 131 -6.13 18.34 21.49
CA PRO A 131 -7.40 18.40 22.19
C PRO A 131 -7.26 19.49 23.25
N LYS A 132 -8.05 20.57 23.13
CA LYS A 132 -8.17 21.55 24.21
C LYS A 132 -8.48 20.73 25.46
N LYS A 133 -7.67 20.87 26.50
CA LYS A 133 -8.00 20.35 27.83
C LYS A 133 -9.43 20.81 28.10
N LYS A 134 -10.38 19.89 28.07
CA LYS A 134 -11.71 20.16 28.61
C LYS A 134 -11.50 20.12 30.12
N ASP A 135 -11.77 21.25 30.75
CA ASP A 135 -11.77 21.38 32.19
C ASP A 135 -12.56 20.22 32.80
N VAL A 136 -11.92 19.50 33.71
CA VAL A 136 -12.52 18.42 34.48
C VAL A 136 -13.59 19.03 35.37
N THR A 137 -14.80 19.16 34.85
CA THR A 137 -15.99 19.34 35.67
C THR A 137 -16.37 17.96 36.19
N LYS A 138 -16.22 17.76 37.50
CA LYS A 138 -16.57 16.57 38.28
C LYS A 138 -17.89 15.97 37.78
N VAL A 139 -17.82 14.84 37.09
CA VAL A 139 -18.97 13.95 36.90
C VAL A 139 -18.98 12.96 38.06
N LYS A 140 -20.10 12.93 38.77
CA LYS A 140 -20.36 12.05 39.92
C LYS A 140 -20.14 10.59 39.54
N LYS A 141 -19.44 9.87 40.42
CA LYS A 141 -19.27 8.42 40.39
C LYS A 141 -20.63 7.77 40.65
N THR A 142 -21.23 7.18 39.63
CA THR A 142 -22.39 6.29 39.81
C THR A 142 -21.88 4.86 39.68
N GLU A 143 -21.98 4.11 40.76
CA GLU A 143 -21.62 2.69 40.82
C GLU A 143 -22.64 1.86 40.03
N ILE A 144 -22.15 1.12 39.04
CA ILE A 144 -22.95 0.14 38.30
C ILE A 144 -22.80 -1.19 39.05
N LYS A 145 -23.88 -1.64 39.70
CA LYS A 145 -24.00 -3.00 40.25
C LYS A 145 -24.13 -3.98 39.09
N ILE A 146 -23.20 -4.92 39.00
CA ILE A 146 -23.28 -6.05 38.09
C ILE A 146 -24.06 -7.14 38.82
N GLU A 147 -25.31 -7.37 38.41
CA GLU A 147 -26.07 -8.55 38.81
C GLU A 147 -25.50 -9.78 38.08
N LYS A 148 -25.20 -10.82 38.85
CA LYS A 148 -24.89 -12.16 38.34
C LYS A 148 -26.21 -12.83 37.96
N THR A 149 -26.29 -13.42 36.78
CA THR A 149 -27.32 -14.41 36.47
C THR A 149 -26.69 -15.58 35.73
N GLU A 150 -26.55 -16.65 36.51
CA GLU A 150 -26.72 -18.08 36.26
C GLU A 150 -26.11 -18.76 35.03
N GLU A 151 -25.39 -19.82 35.41
CA GLU A 151 -24.75 -20.86 34.64
C GLU A 151 -25.75 -21.63 33.77
N THR A 152 -25.35 -21.93 32.54
CA THR A 152 -25.90 -23.07 31.79
C THR A 152 -24.75 -24.00 31.38
N LYS A 153 -25.05 -25.30 31.50
CA LYS A 153 -24.18 -26.46 31.67
C LYS A 153 -23.21 -26.73 30.50
N PRO A 154 -22.10 -27.45 30.77
CA PRO A 154 -21.07 -27.75 29.77
C PRO A 154 -21.56 -28.71 28.67
N ILE A 155 -21.16 -28.41 27.44
CA ILE A 155 -21.34 -29.29 26.28
C ILE A 155 -20.25 -30.36 26.36
N GLU A 156 -20.66 -31.61 26.57
CA GLU A 156 -19.78 -32.79 26.57
C GLU A 156 -19.11 -33.00 25.21
N GLU A 157 -17.77 -33.08 25.25
CA GLU A 157 -16.95 -33.65 24.18
C GLU A 157 -17.34 -35.12 23.96
N LYS A 158 -17.92 -35.43 22.80
CA LYS A 158 -17.87 -36.79 22.27
C LYS A 158 -16.56 -37.01 21.51
N LYS A 159 -15.59 -37.62 22.20
CA LYS A 159 -14.54 -38.42 21.54
C LYS A 159 -15.19 -39.65 20.93
N GLU A 160 -15.27 -39.71 19.61
CA GLU A 160 -15.55 -40.96 18.90
C GLU A 160 -14.24 -41.51 18.34
N GLU A 161 -13.66 -42.42 19.11
CA GLU A 161 -12.65 -43.38 18.67
C GLU A 161 -13.29 -44.33 17.64
N LYS A 162 -12.86 -44.28 16.37
CA LYS A 162 -13.10 -45.38 15.43
C LYS A 162 -11.79 -45.91 14.87
N LYS A 163 -11.56 -47.15 15.30
CA LYS A 163 -10.44 -48.05 15.08
C LYS A 163 -10.05 -48.22 13.61
N ASN A 164 -8.73 -48.38 13.43
CA ASN A 164 -8.05 -49.09 12.36
C ASN A 164 -8.93 -50.15 11.66
N LYS A 165 -9.13 -49.97 10.35
CA LYS A 165 -9.32 -51.08 9.41
C LYS A 165 -8.23 -50.96 8.34
N LEU A 166 -7.25 -51.86 8.39
CA LEU A 166 -6.34 -52.10 7.28
C LEU A 166 -7.14 -52.59 6.05
N PRO A 167 -6.81 -52.15 4.84
CA PRO A 167 -7.46 -52.62 3.62
C PRO A 167 -7.02 -54.06 3.26
N SER A 168 -7.96 -54.86 2.78
CA SER A 168 -7.85 -56.30 2.48
C SER A 168 -7.03 -56.65 1.21
N TRP A 169 -5.93 -55.95 0.93
CA TRP A 169 -5.00 -56.31 -0.18
C TRP A 169 -3.53 -56.41 0.26
N LEU A 170 -3.28 -56.47 1.56
CA LEU A 170 -1.97 -56.85 2.12
C LEU A 170 -2.09 -58.20 2.82
N LEU A 171 -2.24 -59.24 1.99
CA LEU A 171 -1.93 -60.63 2.29
C LEU A 171 -0.93 -61.11 1.24
#